data_AF-A0A820K0U0-F1
#
_entry.id   AF-A0A820K0U0-F1
#
_cell.length_a   1.000
_cell.length_b   1.000
_cell.length_c   1.000
_cell.angle_alpha   90.00
_cell.angle_beta   90.00
_cell.angle_gamma   90.00
#
_symmetry.space_group_name_H-M   'P 1'
#
loop_
_entity.id
_entity.type
_entity.pdbx_description
1 polymer ?
#
loop_
_entity_poly.entity_id
_entity_poly.type
_entity_poly.pdbx_seq_one_letter_code
_entity_poly.pdbx_strand_id
1 'polypeptide(L)' 'MLAMGASKSWPEILENFTGENKLESQAMLDFFQPLYNWLKMENLARGYPVGW' A
#
# COMPACT_ATOMS: atom_id res chain seq x y z
N MET A 1 -11.91 9.15 -12.54
CA MET A 1 -12.63 8.30 -11.58
C MET A 1 -14.03 8.82 -11.26
N LEU A 2 -14.18 9.98 -10.62
CA LEU A 2 -15.47 10.43 -10.07
C LEU A 2 -16.56 10.72 -11.12
N ALA A 3 -16.19 11.20 -12.31
CA ALA A 3 -17.15 11.50 -13.39
C ALA A 3 -17.65 10.26 -14.16
N MET A 4 -16.92 9.13 -14.12
CA MET A 4 -17.29 7.91 -14.87
C MET A 4 -18.31 7.04 -14.12
N GLY A 5 -18.48 7.23 -12.81
CA GLY A 5 -19.43 6.45 -12.00
C GLY A 5 -19.22 4.93 -12.15
N ALA A 6 -20.31 4.17 -12.24
CA ALA A 6 -20.30 2.72 -12.42
C ALA A 6 -20.39 2.28 -13.91
N SER A 7 -20.15 3.19 -14.86
CA SER A 7 -20.33 2.90 -16.29
C SER A 7 -19.25 1.99 -16.88
N LYS A 8 -18.09 1.90 -16.22
CA LYS A 8 -16.95 1.06 -16.59
C LYS A 8 -16.49 0.22 -15.40
N SER A 9 -15.85 -0.91 -15.68
CA SER A 9 -15.33 -1.78 -14.62
C SER A 9 -14.25 -1.06 -13.80
N TRP A 10 -14.22 -1.30 -12.48
CA TRP A 10 -13.24 -0.66 -11.60
C TRP A 10 -11.76 -0.90 -12.00
N PRO A 11 -11.36 -2.05 -12.59
CA PRO A 11 -9.98 -2.23 -13.06
C PRO A 11 -9.66 -1.33 -14.26
N GLU A 12 -10.61 -1.13 -15.17
CA GLU A 12 -10.44 -0.27 -16.35
C GLU A 12 -10.33 1.21 -15.92
N ILE A 13 -11.05 1.61 -14.87
CA ILE A 13 -10.95 2.95 -14.29
C ILE A 13 -9.61 3.13 -13.56
N LEU A 14 -9.11 2.10 -12.88
CA LEU A 14 -7.82 2.10 -12.20
C LEU A 14 -6.67 2.20 -13.21
N GLU A 15 -6.70 1.38 -14.26
CA GLU A 15 -5.67 1.36 -15.33
C GLU A 15 -5.54 2.70 -16.04
N ASN A 16 -6.66 3.36 -16.35
CA ASN A 16 -6.64 4.70 -16.95
C ASN A 16 -6.01 5.77 -16.03
N PHE A 17 -5.90 5.52 -14.72
CA PHE A 17 -5.42 6.50 -13.75
C PHE A 17 -3.99 6.22 -13.26
N THR A 18 -3.66 4.95 -13.00
CA THR A 18 -2.35 4.54 -12.47
C THR A 18 -1.46 3.89 -13.52
N GLY A 19 -1.99 3.53 -14.69
CA GLY A 19 -1.31 2.66 -15.66
C GLY A 19 -1.30 1.18 -15.24
N GLU A 20 -1.88 0.85 -14.08
CA GLU A 20 -1.93 -0.49 -13.51
C GLU A 20 -3.38 -0.99 -13.45
N ASN A 21 -3.62 -2.22 -13.90
CA ASN A 21 -4.95 -2.85 -13.86
C ASN A 21 -5.13 -3.84 -12.70
N LYS A 22 -4.15 -3.88 -11.78
CA LYS A 22 -4.14 -4.76 -10.60
C LYS A 22 -4.00 -3.95 -9.32
N LEU A 23 -4.53 -4.49 -8.23
CA LEU A 23 -4.32 -3.94 -6.90
C LEU A 23 -2.90 -4.29 -6.45
N GLU A 24 -2.00 -3.31 -6.45
CA GLU A 24 -0.64 -3.48 -5.96
C GLU A 24 -0.48 -2.84 -4.57
N SER A 25 0.12 -3.56 -3.63
CA SER A 25 0.40 -3.06 -2.27
C SER A 25 1.68 -2.22 -2.19
N GLN A 26 2.44 -2.13 -3.29
CA GLN A 26 3.77 -1.52 -3.31
C GLN A 26 3.74 -0.06 -2.87
N ALA A 27 2.79 0.74 -3.37
CA ALA A 27 2.66 2.15 -2.99
C ALA A 27 2.44 2.33 -1.48
N MET A 28 1.69 1.42 -0.85
CA MET A 28 1.46 1.45 0.59
C MET A 28 2.72 1.03 1.36
N LEU A 29 3.44 0.01 0.88
CA LEU A 29 4.72 -0.41 1.47
C LEU A 29 5.77 0.71 1.39
N ASP A 30 5.89 1.36 0.24
CA ASP A 30 6.83 2.47 0.01
C ASP A 30 6.54 3.65 0.93
N PHE A 31 5.25 4.01 1.07
CA PHE A 31 4.83 5.07 1.96
C PHE A 31 5.24 4.81 3.42
N PHE A 32 5.10 3.56 3.90
CA PHE A 32 5.43 3.19 5.27
C PHE A 32 6.87 2.67 5.47
N GLN A 33 7.68 2.58 4.42
CA GLN A 33 9.03 2.01 4.49
C GLN A 33 9.92 2.65 5.56
N PRO A 34 9.95 3.99 5.75
CA PRO A 34 10.76 4.61 6.80
C PRO A 34 10.31 4.22 8.21
N LEU A 35 9.00 4.20 8.45
CA LEU A 35 8.42 3.82 9.74
C LEU A 35 8.69 2.34 10.05
N TYR A 36 8.52 1.47 9.05
CA TYR A 36 8.80 0.06 9.16
C TYR A 36 10.26 -0.22 9.57
N ASN A 37 11.21 0.48 8.95
CA ASN A 37 12.63 0.35 9.27
C ASN A 37 12.91 0.78 10.72
N TRP A 38 12.33 1.91 11.14
CA TRP A 38 12.48 2.38 12.52
C TRP A 38 11.90 1.40 13.54
N LEU A 39 10.68 0.92 13.33
CA LEU A 39 10.01 -0.04 14.22
C LEU A 39 10.81 -1.35 14.36
N LYS A 40 11.41 -1.84 13.27
CA LYS A 40 12.28 -3.01 13.31
C LYS A 40 13.48 -2.81 14.23
N MET A 41 14.15 -1.66 14.12
CA MET A 41 15.28 -1.33 14.96
C MET A 41 14.88 -1.19 16.43
N GLU A 42 13.77 -0.49 16.70
CA GLU A 42 13.30 -0.23 18.06
C GLU A 42 12.85 -1.51 18.76
N ASN A 43 12.08 -2.36 18.07
CA ASN A 43 11.64 -3.65 18.63
C ASN A 43 12.84 -4.54 18.99
N LEU A 44 13.87 -4.56 18.14
CA LEU A 44 15.12 -5.29 18.42
C LEU A 44 15.85 -4.69 19.63
N ALA A 45 16.00 -3.37 19.68
CA ALA A 45 16.69 -2.69 20.76
C ALA A 45 16.01 -2.90 22.13
N ARG A 46 14.68 -3.00 22.14
CA ARG A 46 13.89 -3.21 23.36
C ARG A 46 13.59 -4.67 23.67
N GLY A 47 13.96 -5.59 22.78
CA GLY A 47 13.65 -7.02 22.92
C GLY A 47 12.16 -7.32 22.90
N TYR A 48 11.35 -6.52 22.19
CA TYR A 48 9.92 -6.75 22.09
C TYR A 48 9.61 -7.97 21.22
N PRO A 49 8.80 -8.93 21.70
CA PRO A 49 8.36 -10.04 20.88
C PRO A 49 7.47 -9.52 19.75
N VAL A 50 7.73 -10.00 18.53
CA VAL A 50 6.92 -9.70 17.35
C VAL A 50 6.02 -10.91 17.08
N GLY A 51 4.71 -10.67 17.02
CA GLY A 51 3.71 -11.73 16.94
C GLY A 51 3.01 -11.92 18.28
N TRP A 52 2.39 -13.08 18.47
CA TRP A 52 1.71 -13.51 19.69
C TRP A 52 2.42 -14.71 20.30
#